data_AF-A0A3M0HNL6-F1
#
_entry.id   AF-A0A3M0HNL6-F1
#
_cell.length_a   1.000
_cell.length_b   1.000
_cell.length_c   1.000
_cell.angle_alpha   90.00
_cell.angle_beta   90.00
_cell.angle_gamma   90.00
#
_symmetry.space_group_name_H-M   'P 1'
#
loop_
_entity.id
_entity.type
_entity.pdbx_description
1 polymer ?
#
loop_
_entity_poly.entity_id
_entity_poly.type
_entity_poly.pdbx_seq_one_letter_code
_entity_poly.pdbx_strand_id
1 'polypeptide(L)'
;MDQPAAPEGRHSPRKRRVTAEAMAEAGIALTLPKVSVKSVAQSLGVSIVAIYNNIDDLCSLKALVAEEILRRWSPPLPGDDESMHDALLKLASAMRKLVHTNPGIAQYLIGLTPSSIDALRMADAVQTRYRLRYDLTPKQATWAVITVVEHAIALAEIVYNDARRDREYDDAIAARTDLDTLPGAYDTIDRGPDGMFLWSMRTVVVGTLALIQAPDFERI
;
A
#
# COMPACT_ATOMS: atom_id res chain seq x y z
N MET A 1 -58.81 -27.70 30.65
CA MET A 1 -57.70 -26.82 30.27
C MET A 1 -56.54 -27.74 29.94
N ASP A 2 -56.26 -27.96 28.66
CA ASP A 2 -54.88 -28.18 28.15
C ASP A 2 -54.91 -28.40 26.64
N GLN A 3 -54.22 -27.51 25.93
CA GLN A 3 -54.00 -27.53 24.50
C GLN A 3 -52.50 -27.77 24.30
N PRO A 4 -52.04 -28.72 23.46
CA PRO A 4 -50.62 -28.93 23.29
C PRO A 4 -50.01 -27.78 22.47
N ALA A 5 -48.98 -27.15 23.01
CA ALA A 5 -48.21 -26.10 22.37
C ALA A 5 -47.46 -26.64 21.13
N ALA A 6 -47.50 -25.86 20.04
CA ALA A 6 -46.74 -26.11 18.82
C ALA A 6 -45.23 -25.90 19.05
N PRO A 7 -44.34 -26.61 18.35
CA PRO A 7 -42.91 -26.51 18.57
C PRO A 7 -42.34 -25.20 18.04
N GLU A 8 -41.45 -24.61 18.84
CA GLU A 8 -40.73 -23.38 18.62
C GLU A 8 -39.96 -23.38 17.29
N GLY A 9 -40.01 -22.24 16.61
CA GLY A 9 -39.44 -22.04 15.29
C GLY A 9 -37.96 -22.39 15.21
N ARG A 10 -37.62 -23.25 14.23
CA ARG A 10 -36.25 -23.42 13.74
C ARG A 10 -35.64 -22.05 13.43
N HIS A 11 -34.63 -21.68 14.20
CA HIS A 11 -33.72 -20.59 13.85
C HIS A 11 -33.00 -20.99 12.56
N SER A 12 -33.55 -20.61 11.42
CA SER A 12 -32.91 -20.82 10.12
C SER A 12 -31.59 -20.06 10.12
N PRO A 13 -30.43 -20.69 9.83
CA PRO A 13 -29.17 -19.98 9.74
C PRO A 13 -29.33 -18.89 8.69
N ARG A 14 -29.23 -17.64 9.14
CA ARG A 14 -29.38 -16.43 8.33
C ARG A 14 -28.53 -16.62 7.06
N LYS A 15 -29.17 -16.85 5.91
CA LYS A 15 -28.48 -17.07 4.62
C LYS A 15 -27.44 -15.95 4.50
N ARG A 16 -26.15 -16.29 4.55
CA ARG A 16 -25.07 -15.32 4.38
C ARG A 16 -25.28 -14.70 3.00
N ARG A 17 -25.69 -13.42 2.96
CA ARG A 17 -25.87 -12.70 1.70
C ARG A 17 -24.48 -12.43 1.14
N VAL A 18 -24.29 -12.72 -0.13
CA VAL A 18 -23.13 -12.24 -0.86
C VAL A 18 -23.32 -10.74 -1.01
N THR A 19 -22.50 -9.97 -0.32
CA THR A 19 -22.45 -8.51 -0.44
C THR A 19 -21.02 -8.09 -0.77
N ALA A 20 -20.86 -6.87 -1.29
CA ALA A 20 -19.55 -6.31 -1.59
C ALA A 20 -18.65 -6.31 -0.34
N GLU A 21 -19.19 -5.93 0.81
CA GLU A 21 -18.48 -5.90 2.08
C GLU A 21 -18.04 -7.31 2.50
N ALA A 22 -18.92 -8.31 2.41
CA ALA A 22 -18.57 -9.68 2.77
C ALA A 22 -17.47 -10.27 1.87
N MET A 23 -17.51 -9.97 0.56
CA MET A 23 -16.47 -10.37 -0.39
C MET A 23 -15.13 -9.67 -0.09
N ALA A 24 -15.18 -8.37 0.22
CA ALA A 24 -14.00 -7.60 0.57
C ALA A 24 -13.33 -8.13 1.85
N GLU A 25 -14.10 -8.38 2.91
CA GLU A 25 -13.58 -8.96 4.17
C GLU A 25 -12.93 -10.34 3.95
N ALA A 26 -13.60 -11.20 3.18
CA ALA A 26 -13.04 -12.50 2.82
C ALA A 26 -11.74 -12.37 2.04
N GLY A 27 -11.66 -11.42 1.10
CA GLY A 27 -10.46 -11.16 0.32
C GLY A 27 -9.31 -10.56 1.14
N ILE A 28 -9.60 -9.66 2.08
CA ILE A 28 -8.61 -9.11 3.01
C ILE A 28 -8.00 -10.24 3.85
N ALA A 29 -8.83 -11.11 4.43
CA ALA A 29 -8.36 -12.25 5.21
C ALA A 29 -7.50 -13.23 4.38
N LEU A 30 -7.74 -13.32 3.08
CA LEU A 30 -6.97 -14.17 2.16
C LEU A 30 -5.66 -13.52 1.68
N THR A 31 -5.56 -12.19 1.64
CA THR A 31 -4.57 -11.38 0.88
C THR A 31 -4.75 -11.45 -0.64
N LEU A 32 -4.46 -10.34 -1.35
CA LEU A 32 -4.73 -10.17 -2.79
C LEU A 32 -4.14 -11.28 -3.69
N PRO A 33 -2.93 -11.81 -3.46
CA PRO A 33 -2.37 -12.91 -4.26
C PRO A 33 -3.20 -14.20 -4.18
N LYS A 34 -3.88 -14.44 -3.06
CA LYS A 34 -4.71 -15.65 -2.85
C LYS A 34 -6.18 -15.42 -3.17
N VAL A 35 -6.57 -14.19 -3.52
CA VAL A 35 -7.93 -13.88 -3.96
C VAL A 35 -8.21 -14.50 -5.32
N SER A 36 -9.20 -15.38 -5.34
CA SER A 36 -9.83 -15.95 -6.52
C SER A 36 -11.33 -16.06 -6.24
N VAL A 37 -12.16 -16.12 -7.29
CA VAL A 37 -13.60 -16.33 -7.12
C VAL A 37 -13.88 -17.60 -6.30
N LYS A 38 -13.11 -18.66 -6.54
CA LYS A 38 -13.20 -19.92 -5.79
C LYS A 38 -12.85 -19.76 -4.31
N SER A 39 -11.71 -19.12 -3.98
CA SER A 39 -11.28 -18.97 -2.58
C SER A 39 -12.22 -18.08 -1.78
N VAL A 40 -12.76 -17.01 -2.38
CA VAL A 40 -13.77 -16.15 -1.74
C VAL A 40 -15.09 -16.89 -1.56
N ALA A 41 -15.58 -17.61 -2.57
CA ALA A 41 -16.80 -18.43 -2.45
C ALA A 41 -16.69 -19.47 -1.33
N GLN A 42 -15.55 -20.16 -1.26
CA GLN A 42 -15.26 -21.13 -0.20
C GLN A 42 -15.22 -20.47 1.19
N SER A 43 -14.56 -19.31 1.31
CA SER A 43 -14.49 -18.55 2.57
C SER A 43 -15.88 -18.12 3.06
N LEU A 44 -16.78 -17.77 2.14
CA LEU A 44 -18.14 -17.33 2.45
C LEU A 44 -19.14 -18.49 2.64
N GLY A 45 -18.80 -19.69 2.17
CA GLY A 45 -19.70 -20.86 2.17
C GLY A 45 -20.82 -20.74 1.14
N VAL A 46 -20.54 -20.14 -0.01
CA VAL A 46 -21.50 -19.90 -1.12
C VAL A 46 -21.00 -20.54 -2.42
N SER A 47 -21.86 -20.61 -3.44
CA SER A 47 -21.45 -21.09 -4.75
C SER A 47 -20.62 -20.04 -5.50
N ILE A 48 -19.74 -20.50 -6.40
CA ILE A 48 -18.99 -19.63 -7.33
C ILE A 48 -19.95 -18.74 -8.13
N VAL A 49 -21.08 -19.30 -8.57
CA VAL A 49 -22.13 -18.56 -9.30
C VAL A 49 -22.69 -17.40 -8.48
N ALA A 50 -22.88 -17.59 -7.17
CA ALA A 50 -23.36 -16.52 -6.29
C ALA A 50 -22.39 -15.33 -6.21
N ILE A 51 -21.08 -15.57 -6.36
CA ILE A 51 -20.08 -14.50 -6.43
C ILE A 51 -20.22 -13.76 -7.77
N TYR A 52 -20.24 -14.45 -8.91
CA TYR A 52 -20.37 -13.83 -10.25
C TYR A 52 -21.67 -13.03 -10.44
N ASN A 53 -22.71 -13.30 -9.66
CA ASN A 53 -23.91 -12.45 -9.68
C ASN A 53 -23.68 -11.04 -9.11
N ASN A 54 -22.52 -10.77 -8.49
CA ASN A 54 -22.19 -9.50 -7.82
C ASN A 54 -20.91 -8.85 -8.37
N ILE A 55 -20.18 -9.50 -9.29
CA ILE A 55 -18.93 -9.00 -9.88
C ILE A 55 -18.86 -9.39 -11.36
N ASP A 56 -18.17 -8.57 -12.16
CA ASP A 56 -17.96 -8.88 -13.58
C ASP A 56 -16.86 -9.93 -13.77
N ASP A 57 -15.73 -9.77 -13.07
CA ASP A 57 -14.56 -10.65 -13.21
C ASP A 57 -13.67 -10.66 -11.95
N LEU A 58 -12.55 -11.41 -12.04
CA LEU A 58 -11.57 -11.50 -10.97
C LEU A 58 -10.85 -10.16 -10.70
N CYS A 59 -10.66 -9.32 -11.73
CA CYS A 59 -10.04 -8.01 -11.57
C CYS A 59 -10.93 -7.11 -10.72
N SER A 60 -12.24 -7.07 -11.00
CA SER A 60 -13.23 -6.34 -10.19
C SER A 60 -13.28 -6.83 -8.75
N LEU A 61 -13.14 -8.14 -8.50
CA LEU A 61 -13.06 -8.67 -7.14
C LEU A 61 -11.79 -8.23 -6.41
N LYS A 62 -10.63 -8.26 -7.08
CA LYS A 62 -9.37 -7.78 -6.49
C LYS A 62 -9.39 -6.28 -6.25
N ALA A 63 -9.97 -5.50 -7.16
CA ALA A 63 -10.17 -4.07 -7.01
C ALA A 63 -11.07 -3.75 -5.82
N LEU A 64 -12.19 -4.47 -5.66
CA LEU A 64 -13.08 -4.33 -4.51
C LEU A 64 -12.34 -4.54 -3.18
N VAL A 65 -11.51 -5.59 -3.09
CA VAL A 65 -10.70 -5.88 -1.90
C VAL A 65 -9.68 -4.77 -1.63
N ALA A 66 -8.99 -4.30 -2.68
CA ALA A 66 -7.99 -3.26 -2.57
C ALA A 66 -8.59 -1.90 -2.15
N GLU A 67 -9.70 -1.49 -2.76
CA GLU A 67 -10.42 -0.27 -2.40
C GLU A 67 -10.88 -0.32 -0.94
N GLU A 68 -11.37 -1.47 -0.47
CA GLU A 68 -11.77 -1.63 0.92
C GLU A 68 -10.58 -1.49 1.90
N ILE A 69 -9.40 -2.00 1.53
CA ILE A 69 -8.16 -1.79 2.30
C ILE A 69 -7.84 -0.29 2.38
N LEU A 70 -7.88 0.41 1.25
CA LEU A 70 -7.55 1.83 1.16
C LEU A 70 -8.57 2.70 1.89
N ARG A 71 -9.86 2.35 1.82
CA ARG A 71 -10.95 3.02 2.54
C ARG A 71 -10.77 2.95 4.06
N ARG A 72 -10.18 1.88 4.58
CA ARG A 72 -9.86 1.71 6.01
C ARG A 72 -8.52 2.33 6.40
N TRP A 73 -7.63 2.51 5.43
CA TRP A 73 -6.30 3.02 5.68
C TRP A 73 -6.31 4.55 5.75
N SER A 74 -5.55 5.10 6.70
CA SER A 74 -5.37 6.53 6.86
C SER A 74 -3.91 6.87 6.59
N PRO A 75 -3.57 7.50 5.44
CA PRO A 75 -2.21 7.92 5.17
C PRO A 75 -1.77 8.97 6.20
N PRO A 76 -0.49 8.98 6.61
CA PRO A 76 0.01 10.06 7.46
C PRO A 76 -0.04 11.38 6.68
N LEU A 77 -0.63 12.38 7.32
CA LEU A 77 -0.65 13.75 6.82
C LEU A 77 0.46 14.58 7.50
N PRO A 78 1.00 15.61 6.82
CA PRO A 78 2.00 16.48 7.40
C PRO A 78 1.45 17.23 8.61
N GLY A 79 2.23 17.21 9.70
CA GLY A 79 1.99 18.00 10.91
C GLY A 79 2.22 19.49 10.70
N ASP A 80 1.74 20.30 11.63
CA ASP A 80 1.78 21.76 11.49
C ASP A 80 3.21 22.32 11.57
N ASP A 81 4.12 21.68 12.30
CA ASP A 81 5.54 22.07 12.38
C ASP A 81 6.50 21.10 11.65
N GLU A 82 5.96 20.14 10.89
CA GLU A 82 6.75 19.11 10.23
C GLU A 82 7.35 19.61 8.91
N SER A 83 8.66 19.41 8.71
CA SER A 83 9.32 19.74 7.44
C SER A 83 8.77 18.86 6.31
N MET A 84 8.74 19.36 5.07
CA MET A 84 8.26 18.55 3.94
C MET A 84 9.12 17.30 3.72
N HIS A 85 10.42 17.42 3.97
CA HIS A 85 11.35 16.29 3.92
C HIS A 85 10.90 15.17 4.87
N ASP A 86 10.63 15.50 6.14
CA ASP A 86 10.28 14.50 7.14
C ASP A 86 8.87 13.94 6.91
N ALA A 87 7.93 14.79 6.50
CA ALA A 87 6.58 14.36 6.13
C ALA A 87 6.60 13.35 4.96
N LEU A 88 7.40 13.62 3.91
CA LEU A 88 7.53 12.70 2.77
C LEU A 88 8.20 11.38 3.16
N LEU A 89 9.22 11.40 4.03
CA LEU A 89 9.84 10.18 4.56
C LEU A 89 8.88 9.36 5.43
N LYS A 90 8.06 10.02 6.25
CA LYS A 90 7.00 9.40 7.04
C LYS A 90 5.93 8.78 6.15
N LEU A 91 5.53 9.47 5.07
CA LEU A 91 4.63 8.94 4.06
C LEU A 91 5.22 7.71 3.36
N ALA A 92 6.47 7.76 2.93
CA ALA A 92 7.17 6.63 2.32
C ALA A 92 7.19 5.39 3.25
N SER A 93 7.50 5.61 4.53
CA SER A 93 7.51 4.53 5.54
C SER A 93 6.12 3.93 5.74
N ALA A 94 5.07 4.75 5.74
CA ALA A 94 3.69 4.28 5.84
C ALA A 94 3.25 3.51 4.58
N MET A 95 3.67 3.93 3.38
CA MET A 95 3.43 3.19 2.14
C MET A 95 4.10 1.81 2.16
N ARG A 96 5.35 1.73 2.62
CA ARG A 96 6.02 0.43 2.80
C ARG A 96 5.27 -0.47 3.76
N LYS A 97 4.84 0.07 4.91
CA LYS A 97 4.03 -0.68 5.87
C LYS A 97 2.71 -1.16 5.26
N LEU A 98 2.04 -0.32 4.46
CA LEU A 98 0.80 -0.69 3.76
C LEU A 98 1.03 -1.89 2.84
N VAL A 99 2.10 -1.86 2.04
CA VAL A 99 2.48 -2.94 1.11
C VAL A 99 2.80 -4.23 1.87
N HIS A 100 3.61 -4.16 2.92
CA HIS A 100 3.98 -5.33 3.72
C HIS A 100 2.79 -5.94 4.48
N THR A 101 1.87 -5.11 4.94
CA THR A 101 0.68 -5.56 5.69
C THR A 101 -0.37 -6.15 4.74
N ASN A 102 -0.39 -5.73 3.48
CA ASN A 102 -1.39 -6.14 2.49
C ASN A 102 -0.69 -6.65 1.22
N PRO A 103 -0.15 -7.88 1.23
CA PRO A 103 0.52 -8.44 0.05
C PRO A 103 -0.33 -8.29 -1.21
N GLY A 104 0.31 -7.90 -2.32
CA GLY A 104 -0.33 -7.66 -3.62
C GLY A 104 -0.99 -6.29 -3.81
N ILE A 105 -1.08 -5.44 -2.77
CA ILE A 105 -1.67 -4.10 -2.90
C ILE A 105 -0.84 -3.17 -3.80
N ALA A 106 0.48 -3.37 -3.86
CA ALA A 106 1.38 -2.58 -4.70
C ALA A 106 0.98 -2.63 -6.18
N GLN A 107 0.61 -3.82 -6.69
CA GLN A 107 0.17 -4.00 -8.07
C GLN A 107 -1.11 -3.22 -8.37
N TYR A 108 -2.04 -3.16 -7.42
CA TYR A 108 -3.26 -2.36 -7.55
C TYR A 108 -2.94 -0.85 -7.57
N LEU A 109 -2.07 -0.39 -6.67
CA LEU A 109 -1.69 1.02 -6.55
C LEU A 109 -0.88 1.56 -7.74
N ILE A 110 -0.13 0.71 -8.45
CA ILE A 110 0.59 1.11 -9.68
C ILE A 110 -0.36 1.08 -10.89
N GLY A 111 -1.43 0.29 -10.83
CA GLY A 111 -2.40 0.10 -11.91
C GLY A 111 -3.70 0.88 -11.74
N LEU A 112 -3.68 2.03 -11.06
CA LEU A 112 -4.90 2.82 -10.82
C LEU A 112 -5.56 3.26 -12.14
N THR A 113 -6.88 3.22 -12.15
CA THR A 113 -7.71 3.64 -13.29
C THR A 113 -8.73 4.68 -12.81
N PRO A 114 -9.48 5.35 -13.72
CA PRO A 114 -10.56 6.24 -13.31
C PRO A 114 -11.65 5.57 -12.44
N SER A 115 -11.75 4.24 -12.46
CA SER A 115 -12.67 3.48 -11.60
C SER A 115 -12.12 3.19 -10.20
N SER A 116 -10.88 3.57 -9.91
CA SER A 116 -10.23 3.43 -8.61
C SER A 116 -10.65 4.57 -7.66
N ILE A 117 -11.93 4.67 -7.35
CA ILE A 117 -12.56 5.84 -6.74
C ILE A 117 -11.98 6.19 -5.37
N ASP A 118 -11.83 5.23 -4.45
CA ASP A 118 -11.38 5.54 -3.08
C ASP A 118 -9.86 5.79 -3.06
N ALA A 119 -9.09 5.05 -3.86
CA ALA A 119 -7.67 5.31 -4.08
C ALA A 119 -7.41 6.73 -4.61
N LEU A 120 -8.16 7.17 -5.63
CA LEU A 120 -8.01 8.50 -6.23
C LEU A 120 -8.42 9.61 -5.25
N ARG A 121 -9.50 9.43 -4.49
CA ARG A 121 -9.91 10.37 -3.44
C ARG A 121 -8.86 10.50 -2.34
N MET A 122 -8.29 9.38 -1.92
CA MET A 122 -7.20 9.36 -0.93
C MET A 122 -5.97 10.09 -1.46
N ALA A 123 -5.56 9.83 -2.71
CA ALA A 123 -4.43 10.49 -3.33
C ALA A 123 -4.64 12.02 -3.43
N ASP A 124 -5.82 12.45 -3.87
CA ASP A 124 -6.18 13.87 -3.95
C ASP A 124 -6.17 14.56 -2.58
N ALA A 125 -6.72 13.89 -1.54
CA ALA A 125 -6.72 14.43 -0.18
C ALA A 125 -5.29 14.62 0.37
N VAL A 126 -4.41 13.64 0.17
CA VAL A 126 -3.00 13.73 0.57
C VAL A 126 -2.31 14.86 -0.18
N GLN A 127 -2.41 14.90 -1.51
CA GLN A 127 -1.76 15.91 -2.35
C GLN A 127 -2.27 17.32 -2.01
N THR A 128 -3.57 17.48 -1.80
CA THR A 128 -4.18 18.75 -1.35
C THR A 128 -3.63 19.19 0.00
N ARG A 129 -3.45 18.27 0.95
CA ARG A 129 -2.86 18.61 2.26
C ARG A 129 -1.41 19.07 2.14
N TYR A 130 -0.59 18.41 1.32
CA TYR A 130 0.78 18.86 1.03
C TYR A 130 0.80 20.23 0.37
N ARG A 131 -0.08 20.44 -0.61
CA ARG A 131 -0.23 21.70 -1.32
C ARG A 131 -0.49 22.87 -0.37
N LEU A 132 -1.50 22.72 0.49
CA LEU A 132 -1.89 23.74 1.45
C LEU A 132 -0.85 23.95 2.54
N ARG A 133 -0.24 22.87 3.04
CA ARG A 133 0.72 22.95 4.15
C ARG A 133 2.00 23.66 3.76
N TYR A 134 2.47 23.47 2.54
CA TYR A 134 3.79 23.94 2.10
C TYR A 134 3.73 25.00 0.99
N ASP A 135 2.56 25.60 0.78
CA ASP A 135 2.32 26.67 -0.21
C ASP A 135 2.81 26.30 -1.63
N LEU A 136 2.46 25.08 -2.06
CA LEU A 136 2.84 24.57 -3.38
C LEU A 136 1.76 24.84 -4.43
N THR A 137 2.16 24.83 -5.69
CA THR A 137 1.21 24.66 -6.81
C THR A 137 0.62 23.23 -6.77
N PRO A 138 -0.56 23.00 -7.38
CA PRO A 138 -1.09 21.64 -7.53
C PRO A 138 -0.09 20.70 -8.20
N LYS A 139 0.61 21.17 -9.24
CA LYS A 139 1.62 20.39 -9.97
C LYS A 139 2.78 19.97 -9.06
N GLN A 140 3.35 20.91 -8.29
CA GLN A 140 4.42 20.62 -7.35
C GLN A 140 3.99 19.61 -6.29
N ALA A 141 2.80 19.77 -5.71
CA ALA A 141 2.28 18.85 -4.69
C ALA A 141 2.05 17.44 -5.25
N THR A 142 1.44 17.33 -6.44
CA THR A 142 1.22 16.05 -7.11
C THR A 142 2.54 15.35 -7.40
N TRP A 143 3.49 16.01 -8.05
CA TRP A 143 4.76 15.40 -8.40
C TRP A 143 5.61 15.05 -7.19
N ALA A 144 5.59 15.88 -6.13
CA ALA A 144 6.29 15.57 -4.90
C ALA A 144 5.77 14.28 -4.24
N VAL A 145 4.45 14.20 -4.07
CA VAL A 145 3.81 13.06 -3.40
C VAL A 145 3.90 11.81 -4.27
N ILE A 146 3.55 11.88 -5.56
CA ILE A 146 3.50 10.69 -6.43
C ILE A 146 4.88 10.08 -6.62
N THR A 147 5.92 10.90 -6.82
CA THR A 147 7.30 10.40 -6.99
C THR A 147 7.72 9.62 -5.75
N VAL A 148 7.52 10.19 -4.56
CA VAL A 148 7.89 9.52 -3.30
C VAL A 148 7.06 8.26 -3.07
N VAL A 149 5.75 8.30 -3.33
CA VAL A 149 4.84 7.17 -3.14
C VAL A 149 5.17 6.01 -4.09
N GLU A 150 5.35 6.28 -5.39
CA GLU A 150 5.67 5.24 -6.38
C GLU A 150 7.01 4.57 -6.08
N HIS A 151 8.04 5.35 -5.72
CA HIS A 151 9.34 4.79 -5.34
C HIS A 151 9.26 3.98 -4.05
N ALA A 152 8.48 4.44 -3.06
CA ALA A 152 8.27 3.70 -1.82
C ALA A 152 7.54 2.37 -2.06
N ILE A 153 6.50 2.36 -2.92
CA ILE A 153 5.79 1.14 -3.30
C ILE A 153 6.71 0.18 -4.06
N ALA A 154 7.43 0.68 -5.06
CA ALA A 154 8.34 -0.13 -5.87
C ALA A 154 9.44 -0.76 -5.00
N LEU A 155 10.07 0.03 -4.12
CA LEU A 155 11.04 -0.49 -3.18
C LEU A 155 10.41 -1.48 -2.19
N ALA A 156 9.21 -1.23 -1.67
CA ALA A 156 8.55 -2.18 -0.78
C ALA A 156 8.24 -3.52 -1.47
N GLU A 157 7.82 -3.51 -2.74
CA GLU A 157 7.52 -4.72 -3.50
C GLU A 157 8.80 -5.49 -3.88
N ILE A 158 9.87 -4.78 -4.30
CA ILE A 158 11.17 -5.38 -4.67
C ILE A 158 11.93 -5.89 -3.42
N VAL A 159 11.81 -5.19 -2.29
CA VAL A 159 12.54 -5.45 -1.03
C VAL A 159 11.78 -6.43 -0.12
N TYR A 160 10.68 -7.04 -0.57
CA TYR A 160 10.12 -8.23 0.08
C TYR A 160 10.97 -9.48 -0.21
N ASN A 161 12.24 -9.40 0.14
CA ASN A 161 13.15 -10.51 0.23
C ASN A 161 13.93 -10.34 1.54
N ASP A 162 13.29 -10.73 2.65
CA ASP A 162 13.85 -10.76 4.01
C ASP A 162 15.23 -11.44 4.09
N ALA A 163 15.66 -12.14 3.03
CA ALA A 163 16.94 -12.85 2.95
C ALA A 163 18.06 -12.13 2.16
N ARG A 164 17.84 -10.94 1.58
CA ARG A 164 18.73 -10.45 0.49
C ARG A 164 19.95 -9.62 0.87
N ARG A 165 20.04 -9.06 2.08
CA ARG A 165 21.26 -8.39 2.57
C ARG A 165 21.41 -8.62 4.07
N ASP A 166 21.94 -9.78 4.41
CA ASP A 166 22.43 -10.00 5.76
C ASP A 166 23.72 -9.20 5.97
N ARG A 167 23.99 -8.78 7.21
CA ARG A 167 25.21 -8.05 7.60
C ARG A 167 26.47 -8.80 7.17
N GLU A 168 26.41 -10.13 7.20
CA GLU A 168 27.50 -10.99 6.74
C GLU A 168 27.89 -10.75 5.27
N TYR A 169 26.92 -10.41 4.40
CA TYR A 169 27.20 -10.07 3.00
C TYR A 169 27.92 -8.72 2.88
N ASP A 170 27.48 -7.73 3.64
CA ASP A 170 28.07 -6.38 3.64
C ASP A 170 29.49 -6.40 4.23
N ASP A 171 29.70 -7.13 5.33
CA ASP A 171 31.01 -7.37 5.94
C ASP A 171 31.97 -8.10 4.98
N ALA A 172 31.46 -9.09 4.25
CA ALA A 172 32.25 -9.83 3.26
C ALA A 172 32.70 -8.93 2.09
N ILE A 173 31.87 -7.98 1.65
CA ILE A 173 32.28 -7.00 0.63
C ILE A 173 33.27 -5.98 1.21
N ALA A 174 33.04 -5.49 2.43
CA ALA A 174 33.94 -4.55 3.12
C ALA A 174 35.36 -5.12 3.31
N ALA A 175 35.49 -6.45 3.43
CA ALA A 175 36.78 -7.13 3.57
C ALA A 175 37.53 -7.40 2.24
N ARG A 176 36.91 -7.13 1.08
CA ARG A 176 37.53 -7.40 -0.24
C ARG A 176 38.70 -6.45 -0.47
N THR A 177 39.90 -6.99 -0.70
CA THR A 177 41.11 -6.20 -0.98
C THR A 177 41.42 -6.07 -2.48
N ASP A 178 40.68 -6.80 -3.32
CA ASP A 178 40.78 -6.75 -4.78
C ASP A 178 39.84 -5.71 -5.42
N LEU A 179 39.12 -4.93 -4.61
CA LEU A 179 38.18 -3.90 -5.03
C LEU A 179 38.55 -2.57 -4.39
N ASP A 180 38.43 -1.48 -5.15
CA ASP A 180 38.77 -0.14 -4.65
C ASP A 180 37.55 0.59 -4.05
N THR A 181 36.47 0.69 -4.82
CA THR A 181 35.33 1.57 -4.47
C THR A 181 34.34 0.92 -3.51
N LEU A 182 33.97 -0.34 -3.76
CA LEU A 182 32.91 -1.00 -3.00
C LEU A 182 33.26 -1.15 -1.51
N PRO A 183 34.44 -1.66 -1.11
CA PRO A 183 34.77 -1.84 0.30
C PRO A 183 34.71 -0.53 1.10
N GLY A 184 35.09 0.60 0.50
CA GLY A 184 35.02 1.91 1.13
C GLY A 184 33.60 2.52 1.21
N ALA A 185 32.64 1.98 0.45
CA ALA A 185 31.25 2.44 0.44
C ALA A 185 30.36 1.72 1.47
N TYR A 186 30.78 0.54 1.94
CA TYR A 186 30.14 -0.16 3.05
C TYR A 186 30.71 0.39 4.36
N ASP A 187 29.89 1.12 5.12
CA ASP A 187 30.24 1.50 6.48
C ASP A 187 29.73 0.46 7.48
N THR A 188 30.32 0.44 8.67
CA THR A 188 29.91 -0.46 9.76
C THR A 188 28.66 0.07 10.49
N ILE A 189 27.90 1.00 9.90
CA ILE A 189 26.75 1.61 10.55
C ILE A 189 25.55 0.69 10.37
N ASP A 190 25.15 0.07 11.48
CA ASP A 190 23.87 -0.65 11.55
C ASP A 190 22.71 0.35 11.44
N ARG A 191 22.07 0.37 10.27
CA ARG A 191 20.90 1.21 10.00
C ARG A 191 19.57 0.50 10.35
N GLY A 192 19.63 -0.71 10.91
CA GLY A 192 18.46 -1.53 11.21
C GLY A 192 17.76 -2.09 9.97
N PRO A 193 16.65 -2.82 10.16
CA PRO A 193 15.97 -3.57 9.10
C PRO A 193 15.38 -2.67 7.99
N ASP A 194 15.09 -1.42 8.31
CA ASP A 194 14.51 -0.44 7.37
C ASP A 194 15.55 0.57 6.88
N GLY A 195 16.82 0.41 7.29
CA GLY A 195 17.87 1.38 7.07
C GLY A 195 18.15 1.67 5.60
N MET A 196 18.25 0.62 4.79
CA MET A 196 18.48 0.75 3.35
C MET A 196 17.28 1.35 2.61
N PHE A 197 16.06 1.04 3.07
CA PHE A 197 14.85 1.65 2.55
C PHE A 197 14.84 3.16 2.84
N LEU A 198 15.05 3.55 4.10
CA LEU A 198 15.07 4.95 4.50
C LEU A 198 16.20 5.74 3.84
N TRP A 199 17.37 5.13 3.67
CA TRP A 199 18.49 5.74 2.94
C TRP A 199 18.11 6.04 1.49
N SER A 200 17.57 5.03 0.79
CA SER A 200 17.16 5.18 -0.61
C SER A 200 16.04 6.21 -0.76
N MET A 201 15.04 6.17 0.13
CA MET A 201 13.94 7.14 0.13
C MET A 201 14.42 8.55 0.47
N ARG A 202 15.44 8.73 1.32
CA ARG A 202 16.03 10.04 1.58
C ARG A 202 16.63 10.63 0.31
N THR A 203 17.35 9.83 -0.48
CA THR A 203 17.87 10.29 -1.78
C THR A 203 16.75 10.72 -2.72
N VAL A 204 15.68 9.93 -2.81
CA VAL A 204 14.49 10.27 -3.63
C VAL A 204 13.84 11.56 -3.14
N VAL A 205 13.62 11.71 -1.84
CA VAL A 205 12.99 12.90 -1.27
C VAL A 205 13.85 14.15 -1.53
N VAL A 206 15.16 14.08 -1.29
CA VAL A 206 16.06 15.21 -1.55
C VAL A 206 16.03 15.63 -3.03
N GLY A 207 16.13 14.67 -3.96
CA GLY A 207 16.04 14.97 -5.39
C GLY A 207 14.67 15.52 -5.81
N THR A 208 13.60 14.99 -5.24
CA THR A 208 12.22 15.45 -5.47
C THR A 208 12.05 16.90 -5.01
N LEU A 209 12.50 17.23 -3.81
CA LEU A 209 12.43 18.59 -3.27
C LEU A 209 13.24 19.58 -4.10
N ALA A 210 14.43 19.18 -4.56
CA ALA A 210 15.23 20.00 -5.46
C ALA A 210 14.52 20.26 -6.80
N LEU A 211 13.91 19.22 -7.37
CA LEU A 211 13.24 19.31 -8.68
C LEU A 211 11.99 20.21 -8.63
N ILE A 212 11.12 20.06 -7.63
CA ILE A 212 9.88 20.86 -7.58
C ILE A 212 10.14 22.36 -7.35
N GLN A 213 11.31 22.71 -6.83
CA GLN A 213 11.76 24.09 -6.63
C GLN A 213 12.57 24.63 -7.81
N ALA A 214 12.81 23.82 -8.85
CA ALA A 214 13.55 24.26 -10.02
C ALA A 214 12.78 25.37 -10.76
N PRO A 215 13.45 26.44 -11.24
CA PRO A 215 12.78 27.58 -11.88
C PRO A 215 11.95 27.23 -13.12
N ASP A 216 12.29 26.14 -13.79
CA ASP A 216 11.65 25.64 -15.00
C ASP A 216 10.67 24.50 -14.74
N PHE A 217 10.46 24.07 -13.49
CA PHE A 217 9.57 22.95 -13.15
C PHE A 217 8.15 23.12 -13.70
N GLU A 218 7.61 24.33 -13.68
CA GLU A 218 6.27 24.60 -14.23
C GLU A 218 6.19 24.45 -15.75
N ARG A 219 7.33 24.47 -16.46
CA ARG A 219 7.44 24.34 -17.93
C ARG A 219 7.68 22.90 -18.41
N ILE A 220 8.05 21.98 -17.52
CA ILE A 220 8.30 20.56 -17.81
C ILE A 220 6.98 19.78 -17.79
#